data_AF-A0A2U0DE74-F1
#
_entry.id   AF-A0A2U0DE74-F1
#
_cell.length_a   1.000
_cell.length_b   1.000
_cell.length_c   1.000
_cell.angle_alpha   90.00
_cell.angle_beta   90.00
_cell.angle_gamma   90.00
#
_symmetry.space_group_name_H-M   'P 1'
#
loop_
_entity.id
_entity.type
_entity.pdbx_description
1 polymer ?
#
loop_
_entity_poly.entity_id
_entity_poly.type
_entity_poly.pdbx_seq_one_letter_code
_entity_poly.pdbx_strand_id
1 'polypeptide(L)'
;MIIQAKISGAEAVKLYDIKMENAAIIRKAARSIMVSGNTLEMMGFTDAKYYTIIRNLTEEFRLLFVDWVSGFNPKHFIVDNWGLFNPPGISHDYVQRDDELNFLDEDEE
;
A
#
# COMPACT_ATOMS: atom_id res chain seq x y z
N MET A 1 9.45 -10.13 5.86
CA MET A 1 8.02 -9.91 6.21
C MET A 1 7.58 -8.47 5.94
N ILE A 2 7.93 -7.89 4.78
CA ILE A 2 7.67 -6.46 4.53
C ILE A 2 6.18 -6.17 4.31
N ILE A 3 5.47 -7.07 3.61
CA ILE A 3 4.04 -6.90 3.33
C ILE A 3 3.25 -6.86 4.64
N GLN A 4 3.49 -7.82 5.55
CA GLN A 4 2.79 -7.90 6.83
C GLN A 4 3.05 -6.67 7.70
N ALA A 5 4.31 -6.24 7.80
CA ALA A 5 4.68 -5.07 8.59
C ALA A 5 4.02 -3.78 8.07
N LYS A 6 3.87 -3.65 6.74
CA LYS A 6 3.27 -2.47 6.11
C LYS A 6 1.75 -2.47 6.18
N ILE A 7 1.10 -3.64 6.17
CA ILE A 7 -0.33 -3.75 6.51
C ILE A 7 -0.54 -3.29 7.95
N SER A 8 0.22 -3.84 8.91
CA SER A 8 0.10 -3.46 10.32
C SER A 8 0.36 -1.97 10.56
N GLY A 9 1.34 -1.39 9.88
CA GLY A 9 1.63 0.04 9.98
C GLY A 9 0.54 0.93 9.40
N ALA A 10 -0.10 0.49 8.30
CA ALA A 10 -1.23 1.20 7.72
C ALA A 10 -2.49 1.11 8.59
N GLU A 11 -2.76 -0.03 9.22
CA GLU A 11 -3.91 -0.19 10.14
C GLU A 11 -3.76 0.61 11.45
N ALA A 12 -2.53 0.86 11.88
CA ALA A 12 -2.25 1.59 13.12
C ALA A 12 -2.47 3.12 13.01
N VAL A 13 -2.82 3.64 11.83
CA VAL A 13 -3.00 5.08 11.59
C VAL A 13 -4.29 5.37 10.84
N LYS A 14 -4.85 6.57 11.03
CA LYS A 14 -5.99 7.07 10.25
C LYS A 14 -5.56 7.74 8.93
N LEU A 15 -4.30 8.16 8.84
CA LEU A 15 -3.73 9.00 7.77
C LEU A 15 -3.66 8.30 6.40
N TYR A 16 -4.41 8.82 5.44
CA TYR A 16 -4.54 8.37 4.06
C TYR A 16 -3.20 8.37 3.33
N ASP A 17 -2.43 9.46 3.43
CA ASP A 17 -1.13 9.62 2.80
C ASP A 17 -0.14 8.52 3.26
N ILE A 18 -0.07 8.29 4.58
CA ILE A 18 0.74 7.20 5.16
C ILE A 18 0.21 5.82 4.73
N LYS A 19 -1.12 5.61 4.73
CA LYS A 19 -1.72 4.35 4.27
C LYS A 19 -1.37 4.08 2.80
N MET A 20 -1.42 5.09 1.94
CA MET A 20 -1.06 5.01 0.53
C MET A 20 0.44 4.74 0.32
N GLU A 21 1.32 5.36 1.11
CA GLU A 21 2.75 5.05 1.08
C GLU A 21 3.01 3.56 1.42
N ASN A 22 2.39 3.06 2.50
CA ASN A 22 2.49 1.65 2.87
C ASN A 22 1.94 0.73 1.77
N ALA A 23 0.82 1.09 1.15
CA ALA A 23 0.25 0.36 0.02
C ALA A 23 1.20 0.31 -1.20
N ALA A 24 1.91 1.40 -1.50
CA ALA A 24 2.91 1.43 -2.56
C ALA A 24 4.08 0.46 -2.29
N ILE A 25 4.55 0.40 -1.04
CA ILE A 25 5.62 -0.53 -0.63
C ILE A 25 5.15 -1.99 -0.73
N ILE A 26 3.91 -2.28 -0.29
CA ILE A 26 3.30 -3.61 -0.42
C ILE A 26 3.25 -4.03 -1.90
N ARG A 27 2.74 -3.16 -2.77
CA ARG A 27 2.66 -3.43 -4.22
C ARG A 27 4.03 -3.65 -4.83
N LYS A 28 5.04 -2.87 -4.43
CA LYS A 28 6.43 -3.07 -4.87
C LYS A 28 6.95 -4.45 -4.46
N ALA A 29 6.71 -4.86 -3.22
CA ALA A 29 7.13 -6.17 -2.72
C ALA A 29 6.44 -7.31 -3.47
N ALA A 30 5.12 -7.22 -3.68
CA ALA A 30 4.37 -8.19 -4.48
C ALA A 30 4.89 -8.28 -5.93
N ARG A 31 5.20 -7.13 -6.56
CA ARG A 31 5.80 -7.12 -7.90
C ARG A 31 7.19 -7.76 -7.92
N SER A 32 8.01 -7.51 -6.89
CA SER A 32 9.31 -8.15 -6.76
C SER A 32 9.17 -9.67 -6.66
N ILE A 33 8.21 -10.15 -5.86
CA ILE A 33 7.88 -11.57 -5.79
C ILE A 33 7.60 -12.08 -7.20
N MET A 34 6.67 -11.46 -7.94
CA MET A 34 6.25 -11.82 -9.31
C MET A 34 7.37 -11.87 -10.37
N VAL A 35 8.40 -11.03 -10.22
CA VAL A 35 9.56 -11.02 -11.13
C VAL A 35 10.56 -12.10 -10.76
N SER A 36 10.74 -12.39 -9.47
CA SER A 36 11.75 -13.34 -9.00
C SER A 36 11.58 -14.75 -9.56
N GLY A 37 10.36 -15.21 -9.85
CA GLY A 37 10.19 -16.55 -10.41
C GLY A 37 10.63 -16.69 -11.85
N ASN A 38 10.45 -15.65 -12.66
CA ASN A 38 11.01 -15.64 -14.03
C ASN A 38 12.54 -15.78 -13.96
N THR A 39 13.16 -15.14 -12.97
CA THR A 39 14.60 -15.26 -12.71
C THR A 39 14.98 -16.68 -12.29
N LEU A 40 14.19 -17.34 -11.43
CA LEU A 40 14.43 -18.73 -11.02
C LEU A 40 14.37 -19.71 -12.21
N GLU A 41 13.38 -19.54 -13.09
CA GLU A 41 13.25 -20.32 -14.33
C GLU A 41 14.46 -20.09 -15.25
N MET A 42 14.83 -18.83 -15.48
CA MET A 42 15.99 -18.46 -16.31
C MET A 42 17.30 -19.03 -15.77
N MET A 43 17.46 -19.11 -14.44
CA MET A 43 18.63 -19.69 -13.78
C MET A 43 18.62 -21.23 -13.74
N GLY A 44 17.58 -21.90 -14.25
CA GLY A 44 17.50 -23.35 -14.33
C GLY A 44 17.22 -24.04 -13.00
N PHE A 45 16.58 -23.38 -12.02
CA PHE A 45 16.21 -24.03 -10.76
C PHE A 45 15.18 -25.14 -10.98
N THR A 46 15.50 -26.35 -10.52
CA THR A 46 14.69 -27.58 -10.70
C THR A 46 13.23 -27.44 -10.28
N ASP A 47 12.99 -26.66 -9.23
CA ASP A 47 11.69 -26.52 -8.58
C ASP A 47 10.98 -25.21 -8.94
N ALA A 48 11.47 -24.48 -9.95
CA ALA A 48 10.86 -23.24 -10.42
C ALA A 48 9.37 -23.40 -10.78
N LYS A 49 8.92 -24.60 -11.18
CA LYS A 49 7.50 -24.91 -11.42
C LYS A 49 6.57 -24.64 -10.23
N TYR A 50 7.05 -24.76 -8.98
CA TYR A 50 6.23 -24.48 -7.80
C TYR A 50 5.99 -22.99 -7.60
N TYR A 51 6.77 -22.14 -8.26
CA TYR A 51 6.58 -20.71 -8.24
C TYR A 51 5.21 -20.29 -8.79
N THR A 52 4.58 -21.08 -9.66
CA THR A 52 3.20 -20.86 -10.11
C THR A 52 2.22 -20.76 -8.93
N ILE A 53 2.44 -21.53 -7.86
CA ILE A 53 1.61 -21.47 -6.64
C ILE A 53 1.73 -20.08 -6.00
N ILE A 54 2.96 -19.55 -5.90
CA ILE A 54 3.23 -18.22 -5.35
C ILE A 54 2.57 -17.14 -6.22
N ARG A 55 2.61 -17.28 -7.55
CA ARG A 55 1.93 -16.34 -8.47
C ARG A 55 0.42 -16.32 -8.23
N ASN A 56 -0.21 -17.49 -8.13
CA ASN A 56 -1.64 -17.60 -7.91
C ASN A 56 -2.05 -16.96 -6.58
N LEU A 57 -1.32 -17.26 -5.51
CA LEU A 57 -1.55 -16.64 -4.19
C LEU A 57 -1.33 -15.12 -4.22
N THR A 58 -0.36 -14.64 -4.99
CA THR A 58 -0.12 -13.20 -5.15
C THR A 58 -1.27 -12.50 -5.89
N GLU A 59 -1.89 -13.16 -6.88
CA GLU A 59 -3.07 -12.65 -7.57
C GLU A 59 -4.32 -12.67 -6.69
N GLU A 60 -4.52 -13.71 -5.89
CA GLU A 60 -5.60 -13.74 -4.88
C GLU A 60 -5.42 -12.61 -3.86
N PHE A 61 -4.20 -12.42 -3.35
CA PHE A 61 -3.87 -11.29 -2.48
C PHE A 61 -4.13 -9.95 -3.16
N ARG A 62 -3.85 -9.80 -4.46
CA ARG A 62 -4.09 -8.55 -5.21
C ARG A 62 -5.56 -8.13 -5.16
N LEU A 63 -6.50 -9.08 -5.22
CA LEU A 63 -7.93 -8.78 -5.14
C LEU A 63 -8.29 -8.18 -3.77
N LEU A 64 -7.82 -8.81 -2.69
CA LEU A 64 -8.00 -8.32 -1.32
C LEU A 64 -7.31 -6.97 -1.10
N PHE A 65 -6.12 -6.78 -1.67
CA PHE A 65 -5.38 -5.53 -1.59
C PHE A 65 -6.11 -4.36 -2.24
N VAL A 66 -6.75 -4.57 -3.39
CA VAL A 66 -7.51 -3.51 -4.08
C VAL A 66 -8.72 -3.10 -3.25
N ASP A 67 -9.46 -4.08 -2.72
CA ASP A 67 -10.60 -3.83 -1.84
C ASP A 67 -10.17 -3.07 -0.57
N TRP A 68 -9.08 -3.50 0.05
CA TRP A 68 -8.49 -2.84 1.21
C TRP A 68 -8.11 -1.38 0.97
N VAL A 69 -7.39 -1.08 -0.13
CA VAL A 69 -7.03 0.31 -0.50
C VAL A 69 -8.27 1.15 -0.79
N SER A 70 -9.33 0.56 -1.36
CA SER A 70 -10.58 1.27 -1.64
C SER A 70 -11.31 1.74 -0.37
N GLY A 71 -11.01 1.13 0.78
CA GLY A 71 -11.56 1.51 2.08
C GLY A 71 -10.86 2.69 2.75
N PHE A 72 -9.78 3.24 2.18
CA PHE A 72 -9.07 4.37 2.79
C PHE A 72 -9.90 5.65 2.69
N ASN A 73 -10.00 6.40 3.81
CA ASN A 73 -10.75 7.64 3.85
C ASN A 73 -9.90 8.81 3.29
N PRO A 74 -10.22 9.37 2.12
CA PRO A 74 -9.43 10.44 1.50
C PRO A 74 -9.52 11.77 2.25
N LYS A 75 -10.39 11.90 3.26
CA LYS A 75 -10.49 13.11 4.10
C LYS A 75 -9.49 13.13 5.25
N HIS A 76 -8.98 11.97 5.67
CA HIS A 76 -8.05 11.89 6.79
C HIS A 76 -6.62 11.92 6.24
N PHE A 77 -6.15 13.05 5.76
CA PHE A 77 -4.81 13.14 5.15
C PHE A 77 -4.01 14.30 5.74
N ILE A 78 -2.70 14.23 5.63
CA ILE A 78 -1.81 15.39 5.68
C ILE A 78 -1.26 15.60 4.27
N VAL A 79 -1.09 16.86 3.86
CA VAL A 79 -0.55 17.18 2.54
C VAL A 79 0.88 16.64 2.40
N ASP A 80 1.04 15.72 1.45
CA ASP A 80 2.33 15.26 0.97
C ASP A 80 2.91 16.30 0.00
N ASN A 81 4.00 16.94 0.42
CA ASN A 81 4.72 17.94 -0.37
C ASN A 81 5.40 17.36 -1.63
N TRP A 82 5.50 16.03 -1.75
CA TRP A 82 5.96 15.36 -2.97
C TRP A 82 4.80 15.06 -3.93
N GLY A 83 3.55 15.14 -3.45
CA GLY A 83 2.33 14.94 -4.24
C GLY A 83 2.06 13.50 -4.69
N LEU A 84 2.76 12.51 -4.12
CA LEU A 84 2.63 11.11 -4.54
C LEU A 84 1.43 10.42 -3.88
N PHE A 85 1.12 10.82 -2.65
CA PHE A 85 0.13 10.15 -1.81
C PHE A 85 -1.03 11.04 -1.39
N ASN A 86 -1.11 12.24 -1.98
CA ASN A 86 -2.26 13.13 -1.79
C ASN A 86 -3.55 12.48 -2.32
N PRO A 87 -4.70 12.76 -1.68
CA PRO A 87 -5.99 12.39 -2.22
C PRO A 87 -6.22 12.99 -3.62
N PRO A 88 -7.09 12.37 -4.45
CA PRO A 88 -7.41 12.90 -5.76
C PRO A 88 -7.87 14.37 -5.70
N GLY A 89 -7.22 15.24 -6.46
CA GLY A 89 -7.55 16.66 -6.53
C GLY A 89 -6.78 17.56 -5.53
N ILE A 90 -5.96 16.98 -4.64
CA ILE A 90 -5.10 17.74 -3.73
C ILE A 90 -3.69 17.87 -4.34
N SER A 91 -3.27 19.11 -4.58
CA SER A 91 -1.92 19.43 -5.07
C SER A 91 -0.89 19.38 -3.93
N HIS A 92 0.38 19.22 -4.28
CA HIS A 92 1.49 19.19 -3.31
C HIS A 92 1.70 20.53 -2.57
N ASP A 93 1.15 21.62 -3.09
CA ASP A 93 1.20 22.98 -2.53
C ASP A 93 -0.15 23.39 -1.91
N TYR A 94 -1.07 22.46 -1.74
CA TYR A 94 -2.34 22.72 -1.07
C TYR A 94 -2.08 23.16 0.38
N VAL A 95 -2.60 24.33 0.74
CA VAL A 95 -2.55 24.82 2.12
C VAL A 95 -3.73 24.24 2.88
N GLN A 96 -3.46 23.20 3.67
CA GLN A 96 -4.46 22.53 4.48
C GLN A 96 -5.01 23.44 5.57
N ARG A 97 -6.33 23.42 5.76
CA ARG A 97 -7.00 24.19 6.81
C ARG A 97 -7.07 23.39 8.10
N ASP A 98 -7.10 24.09 9.24
CA ASP A 98 -7.18 23.46 10.55
C ASP A 98 -8.43 22.57 10.72
N ASP A 99 -9.57 22.96 10.14
CA ASP A 99 -10.82 22.18 10.19
C ASP A 99 -10.73 20.82 9.48
N GLU A 100 -9.76 20.65 8.59
CA GLU A 100 -9.50 19.40 7.88
C GLU A 100 -8.69 18.41 8.73
N LEU A 101 -8.14 18.85 9.87
CA LEU A 101 -7.31 18.06 10.78
C LEU A 101 -8.06 17.57 12.02
N ASN A 102 -9.35 17.90 12.18
CA ASN A 102 -10.16 17.55 13.35
C ASN A 102 -10.15 16.04 13.67
N PHE A 103 -9.91 15.16 12.69
CA PHE A 103 -9.82 13.71 12.88
C PHE A 103 -8.61 13.27 13.73
N LEU A 104 -7.62 14.15 13.93
CA LEU A 104 -6.47 13.91 14.81
C LEU A 104 -6.81 14.09 16.29
N ASP A 105 -7.78 14.94 16.59
CA ASP A 105 -8.24 15.22 17.96
C ASP A 105 -9.35 14.24 18.40
N GLU A 106 -9.86 13.43 17.47
CA GLU A 106 -10.71 12.28 17.78
C GLU A 106 -9.84 11.18 18.42
N ASP A 107 -9.38 11.43 19.64
CA ASP A 107 -9.00 10.38 20.59
C ASP A 107 -10.24 9.50 20.79
N GLU A 108 -10.09 8.22 20.48
CA GLU A 108 -11.14 7.20 20.58
C GLU A 108 -11.63 7.09 22.03
N GLU A 109 -12.93 7.36 22.25
CA GLU A 109 -13.67 6.90 23.43
C GLU A 109 -13.84 5.38 23.40
#